data_AF-A0A947EC60-F1
#
_entry.id   AF-A0A947EC60-F1
#
_cell.length_a   1.000
_cell.length_b   1.000
_cell.length_c   1.000
_cell.angle_alpha   90.00
_cell.angle_beta   90.00
_cell.angle_gamma   90.00
#
_symmetry.space_group_name_H-M   'P 1'
#
loop_
_entity.id
_entity.type
_entity.pdbx_description
1 polymer ?
#
loop_
_entity_poly.entity_id
_entity_poly.type
_entity_poly.pdbx_seq_one_letter_code
_entity_poly.pdbx_strand_id
1 'polypeptide(L)'
;FRPTPLGFECARGFIRVGPEVKGMVIMGGIAPSEWPPAAEQVRSIAIELGVPADSIADHIDEVFYLDRSHQAWVLEYLPRISSLFSRIARERSRLVDRLDTIASLAGSTNKGVPK
;
A
#
# COMPACT_ATOMS: atom_id res chain seq x y z
N PHE A 1 -8.82 -11.77 -0.08
CA PHE A 1 -7.64 -11.73 -0.97
C PHE A 1 -8.11 -11.59 -2.41
N ARG A 2 -7.30 -10.99 -3.27
CA ARG A 2 -7.57 -10.87 -4.71
C ARG A 2 -6.30 -11.16 -5.50
N PRO A 3 -6.41 -11.79 -6.69
CA PRO A 3 -5.27 -12.03 -7.55
C PRO A 3 -4.65 -10.72 -8.05
N THR A 4 -3.35 -10.78 -8.32
CA THR A 4 -2.54 -9.75 -8.95
C THR A 4 -2.22 -10.18 -10.39
N PRO A 5 -1.80 -9.26 -11.28
CA PRO A 5 -1.34 -9.61 -12.62
C PRO A 5 -0.22 -10.67 -12.62
N LEU A 6 0.62 -10.66 -11.58
CA LEU A 6 1.73 -11.61 -11.40
C LEU A 6 1.30 -12.98 -10.85
N GLY A 7 0.00 -13.26 -10.75
CA GLY A 7 -0.51 -14.56 -10.29
C GLY A 7 -0.56 -14.73 -8.77
N PHE A 8 0.03 -13.84 -7.98
CA PHE A 8 -0.07 -13.88 -6.51
C PHE A 8 -1.40 -13.34 -6.00
N GLU A 9 -1.81 -13.76 -4.80
CA GLU A 9 -2.84 -13.11 -4.02
C GLU A 9 -2.31 -11.90 -3.23
N CYS A 10 -3.18 -10.92 -3.03
CA CYS A 10 -2.94 -9.83 -2.10
C CYS A 10 -4.20 -9.39 -1.35
N ALA A 11 -3.99 -8.77 -0.19
CA ALA A 11 -4.98 -7.98 0.53
C ALA A 11 -4.49 -6.53 0.60
N ARG A 12 -5.44 -5.58 0.54
CA ARG A 12 -5.13 -4.15 0.50
C ARG A 12 -6.01 -3.39 1.47
N GLY A 13 -5.42 -2.45 2.19
CA GLY A 13 -6.12 -1.46 3.00
C GLY A 13 -5.73 -0.06 2.58
N PHE A 14 -6.69 0.85 2.48
CA PHE A 14 -6.46 2.20 1.98
C PHE A 14 -6.30 3.20 3.12
N ILE A 15 -5.29 4.05 3.01
CA ILE A 15 -5.05 5.17 3.92
C ILE A 15 -5.79 6.37 3.36
N ARG A 16 -6.76 6.90 4.12
CA ARG A 16 -7.60 8.03 3.71
C ARG A 16 -7.44 9.22 4.63
N VAL A 17 -7.41 10.42 4.05
CA VAL A 17 -7.48 11.69 4.76
C VAL A 17 -8.65 12.48 4.18
N GLY A 18 -9.75 12.55 4.93
CA GLY A 18 -11.03 13.04 4.40
C GLY A 18 -11.54 12.14 3.27
N PRO A 19 -12.00 12.69 2.13
CA PRO A 19 -12.47 11.91 0.99
C PRO A 19 -11.32 11.33 0.14
N GLU A 20 -10.08 11.76 0.37
CA GLU A 20 -8.95 11.42 -0.49
C GLU A 20 -8.19 10.18 -0.02
N VAL A 21 -7.83 9.30 -0.96
CA VAL A 21 -6.88 8.21 -0.73
C VAL A 21 -5.47 8.78 -0.84
N LYS A 22 -4.70 8.71 0.26
CA LYS A 22 -3.32 9.19 0.33
C LYS A 22 -2.29 8.08 0.24
N GLY A 23 -2.70 6.82 0.41
CA GLY A 23 -1.81 5.68 0.33
C GLY A 23 -2.53 4.35 0.48
N MET A 24 -1.76 3.28 0.49
CA MET A 24 -2.25 1.92 0.58
C MET A 24 -1.26 1.05 1.34
N VAL A 25 -1.77 0.20 2.22
CA VAL A 25 -1.02 -0.90 2.86
C VAL A 25 -1.38 -2.17 2.11
N ILE A 26 -0.36 -2.90 1.66
CA ILE A 26 -0.52 -4.15 0.90
C ILE A 26 0.10 -5.29 1.71
N MET A 27 -0.63 -6.39 1.82
CA MET A 27 -0.08 -7.70 2.12
C MET A 27 -0.12 -8.51 0.83
N GLY A 28 1.03 -8.78 0.22
CA GLY A 28 1.16 -9.39 -1.11
C GLY A 28 2.23 -10.47 -1.14
N GLY A 29 2.46 -11.04 -2.33
CA GLY A 29 3.38 -12.17 -2.50
C GLY A 29 2.84 -13.47 -1.90
N ILE A 30 1.51 -13.59 -1.80
CA ILE A 30 0.86 -14.77 -1.22
C ILE A 30 0.52 -15.73 -2.33
N ALA A 31 0.92 -17.00 -2.18
CA ALA A 31 0.53 -18.06 -3.08
C ALA A 31 -1.00 -18.28 -3.03
N PRO A 32 -1.69 -18.29 -4.19
CA PRO A 32 -3.04 -18.85 -4.30
C PRO A 32 -3.10 -20.31 -3.83
N SER A 33 -4.32 -20.82 -3.66
CA SER A 33 -4.54 -22.23 -3.30
C SER A 33 -4.00 -23.21 -4.33
N GLU A 34 -3.98 -22.80 -5.61
CA GLU A 34 -3.39 -23.55 -6.70
C GLU A 34 -2.02 -22.92 -7.01
N TRP A 35 -0.96 -23.53 -6.48
CA TRP A 35 0.43 -23.15 -6.69
C TRP A 35 1.30 -24.41 -6.85
N PRO A 36 2.32 -24.41 -7.71
CA PRO A 36 2.78 -23.32 -8.59
C PRO A 36 1.86 -23.06 -9.80
N PRO A 37 1.96 -21.88 -10.44
CA PRO A 37 1.19 -21.57 -11.64
C PRO A 37 1.66 -22.45 -12.82
N ALA A 38 0.78 -22.63 -13.81
CA ALA A 38 1.11 -23.41 -14.99
C ALA A 38 2.30 -22.78 -15.77
N ALA A 39 3.11 -23.60 -16.43
CA ALA A 39 4.28 -23.12 -17.18
C ALA A 39 3.96 -22.05 -18.24
N GLU A 40 2.77 -22.11 -18.84
CA GLU A 40 2.29 -21.07 -19.76
C GLU A 40 2.09 -19.72 -19.06
N GLN A 41 1.58 -19.73 -17.85
CA GLN A 41 1.40 -18.54 -17.03
C GLN A 41 2.75 -17.97 -16.59
N VAL A 42 3.72 -18.82 -16.23
CA VAL A 42 5.10 -18.39 -15.92
C VAL A 42 5.74 -17.69 -17.12
N ARG A 43 5.59 -18.24 -18.34
CA ARG A 43 6.06 -17.60 -19.57
C ARG A 43 5.38 -16.26 -19.82
N SER A 44 4.07 -16.17 -19.64
CA SER A 44 3.32 -14.92 -19.80
C SER A 44 3.82 -13.83 -18.84
N ILE A 45 4.05 -14.18 -17.58
CA ILE A 45 4.58 -13.24 -16.57
C ILE A 45 6.02 -12.82 -16.93
N ALA A 46 6.86 -13.74 -17.38
CA ALA A 46 8.23 -13.46 -17.81
C ALA A 46 8.27 -12.45 -18.97
N ILE A 47 7.38 -12.61 -19.95
CA ILE A 47 7.22 -11.67 -21.07
C ILE A 47 6.79 -10.29 -20.58
N GLU A 48 5.81 -10.21 -19.67
CA GLU A 48 5.33 -8.93 -19.12
C GLU A 48 6.42 -8.18 -18.34
N LEU A 49 7.25 -8.91 -17.59
CA LEU A 49 8.34 -8.36 -16.80
C LEU A 49 9.63 -8.11 -17.60
N GLY A 50 9.73 -8.63 -18.83
CA GLY A 50 10.93 -8.52 -19.65
C GLY A 50 12.13 -9.32 -19.11
N VAL A 51 11.87 -10.46 -18.45
CA VAL A 51 12.89 -11.33 -17.85
C VAL A 51 12.84 -12.74 -18.45
N PRO A 52 13.93 -13.53 -18.39
CA PRO A 52 13.89 -14.93 -18.83
C PRO A 52 12.91 -15.76 -18.00
N ALA A 53 12.18 -16.68 -18.64
CA ALA A 53 11.22 -17.54 -17.94
C ALA A 53 11.89 -18.44 -16.90
N ASP A 54 13.11 -18.92 -17.19
CA ASP A 54 13.90 -19.74 -16.27
C ASP A 54 14.24 -18.96 -14.99
N SER A 55 14.51 -17.65 -15.09
CA SER A 55 14.74 -16.80 -13.92
C SER A 55 13.51 -16.66 -13.01
N ILE A 56 12.29 -16.83 -13.52
CA ILE A 56 11.10 -16.88 -12.68
C ILE A 56 10.86 -18.31 -12.17
N ALA A 57 11.08 -19.31 -13.01
CA ALA A 57 10.88 -20.72 -12.66
C ALA A 57 11.80 -21.15 -11.51
N ASP A 58 13.05 -20.70 -11.50
CA ASP A 58 14.04 -21.02 -10.47
C ASP A 58 13.66 -20.47 -9.08
N HIS A 59 12.83 -19.42 -9.04
CA HIS A 59 12.41 -18.73 -7.82
C HIS A 59 10.89 -18.83 -7.57
N ILE A 60 10.19 -19.74 -8.27
CA ILE A 60 8.72 -19.80 -8.24
C ILE A 60 8.15 -20.17 -6.86
N ASP A 61 8.94 -20.83 -6.02
CA ASP A 61 8.52 -21.23 -4.68
C ASP A 61 8.94 -20.21 -3.59
N GLU A 62 9.56 -19.09 -3.95
CA GLU A 62 9.91 -18.00 -3.04
C GLU A 62 8.69 -17.11 -2.73
N VAL A 63 7.64 -17.73 -2.22
CA VAL A 63 6.34 -17.12 -1.96
C VAL A 63 5.86 -17.37 -0.53
N PHE A 64 4.93 -16.55 -0.05
CA PHE A 64 4.30 -16.76 1.24
C PHE A 64 3.05 -17.63 1.12
N TYR A 65 2.97 -18.69 1.91
CA TYR A 65 1.78 -19.50 2.05
C TYR A 65 1.00 -19.07 3.29
N LEU A 66 -0.28 -18.74 3.11
CA LEU A 66 -1.18 -18.46 4.22
C LEU A 66 -2.35 -19.44 4.19
N ASP A 67 -2.57 -20.13 5.29
CA ASP A 67 -3.81 -20.88 5.46
C ASP A 67 -5.02 -19.94 5.65
N ARG A 68 -6.21 -20.53 5.66
CA ARG A 68 -7.47 -19.77 5.77
C ARG A 68 -7.60 -18.97 7.07
N SER A 69 -7.03 -19.45 8.17
CA SER A 69 -7.08 -18.76 9.46
C SER A 69 -6.19 -17.52 9.45
N HIS A 70 -5.00 -17.63 8.88
CA HIS A 70 -4.09 -16.50 8.69
C HIS A 70 -4.64 -15.50 7.67
N GLN A 71 -5.25 -15.97 6.58
CA GLN A 71 -5.94 -15.09 5.64
C GLN A 71 -7.05 -14.28 6.33
N ALA A 72 -7.89 -14.93 7.15
CA ALA A 72 -8.94 -14.24 7.90
C ALA A 72 -8.36 -13.19 8.86
N TRP A 73 -7.29 -13.55 9.57
CA TRP A 73 -6.56 -12.61 10.45
C TRP A 73 -6.05 -11.39 9.67
N VAL A 74 -5.43 -11.57 8.51
CA VAL A 74 -4.96 -10.44 7.68
C VAL A 74 -6.12 -9.53 7.29
N LEU A 75 -7.24 -10.09 6.87
CA LEU A 75 -8.41 -9.31 6.45
C LEU A 75 -9.04 -8.54 7.63
N GLU A 76 -8.92 -9.03 8.85
CA GLU A 76 -9.35 -8.32 10.06
C GLU A 76 -8.38 -7.19 10.46
N TYR A 77 -7.07 -7.45 10.38
CA TYR A 77 -6.05 -6.54 10.91
C TYR A 77 -5.63 -5.44 9.94
N LEU A 78 -5.60 -5.73 8.64
CA LEU A 78 -5.15 -4.77 7.62
C LEU A 78 -5.95 -3.45 7.63
N PRO A 79 -7.30 -3.45 7.77
CA PRO A 79 -8.07 -2.22 7.93
C PRO A 79 -7.69 -1.43 9.19
N ARG A 80 -7.35 -2.11 10.29
CA ARG A 80 -6.93 -1.45 11.54
C ARG A 80 -5.61 -0.71 11.33
N ILE A 81 -4.64 -1.37 10.69
CA ILE A 81 -3.35 -0.75 10.34
C ILE A 81 -3.57 0.46 9.43
N SER A 82 -4.37 0.32 8.37
CA SER A 82 -4.68 1.46 7.49
C SER A 82 -5.39 2.61 8.20
N SER A 83 -6.27 2.31 9.16
CA SER A 83 -6.93 3.31 10.00
C SER A 83 -5.94 4.06 10.91
N LEU A 84 -4.98 3.36 11.51
CA LEU A 84 -3.92 3.98 12.30
C LEU A 84 -3.09 4.96 11.46
N PHE A 85 -2.64 4.55 10.28
CA PHE A 85 -1.95 5.44 9.35
C PHE A 85 -2.82 6.61 8.89
N SER A 86 -4.11 6.39 8.68
CA SER A 86 -5.07 7.45 8.32
C SER A 86 -5.19 8.50 9.43
N ARG A 87 -5.15 8.06 10.70
CA ARG A 87 -5.16 8.98 11.85
C ARG A 87 -3.87 9.79 11.93
N ILE A 88 -2.72 9.13 11.82
CA ILE A 88 -1.39 9.78 11.82
C ILE A 88 -1.30 10.81 10.68
N ALA A 89 -1.72 10.43 9.47
CA ALA A 89 -1.68 11.32 8.32
C ALA A 89 -2.57 12.56 8.53
N ARG A 90 -3.76 12.40 9.11
CA ARG A 90 -4.68 13.49 9.41
C ARG A 90 -4.13 14.44 10.49
N GLU A 91 -3.54 13.89 11.54
CA GLU A 91 -2.90 14.68 12.60
C GLU A 91 -1.75 15.51 12.03
N ARG A 92 -0.92 14.91 11.16
CA ARG A 92 0.15 15.63 10.45
C ARG A 92 -0.39 16.76 9.57
N SER A 93 -1.42 16.51 8.77
CA SER A 93 -2.04 17.56 7.94
C SER A 93 -2.53 18.74 8.78
N ARG A 94 -3.23 18.47 9.89
CA ARG A 94 -3.73 19.52 10.79
C ARG A 94 -2.60 20.36 11.40
N LEU A 95 -1.46 19.75 11.72
CA LEU A 95 -0.30 20.47 12.26
C LEU A 95 0.30 21.41 11.21
N VAL A 96 0.44 20.95 9.97
CA VAL A 96 0.93 21.77 8.86
C VAL A 96 -0.01 22.96 8.62
N ASP A 97 -1.32 22.73 8.54
CA ASP A 97 -2.31 23.80 8.34
C ASP A 97 -2.24 24.89 9.43
N ARG A 98 -2.02 24.47 10.68
CA ARG A 98 -1.85 25.40 11.81
C ARG A 98 -0.57 26.23 11.68
N LEU A 99 0.54 25.61 11.29
CA LEU A 99 1.81 26.31 11.08
C LEU A 99 1.71 27.32 9.94
N ASP A 100 1.06 26.95 8.83
CA ASP A 100 0.81 27.87 7.71
C ASP A 100 -0.06 29.05 8.13
N THR A 101 -1.09 28.80 8.95
CA THR A 101 -1.94 29.85 9.52
C THR A 101 -1.11 30.80 10.39
N ILE A 102 -0.28 30.29 11.30
CA ILE A 102 0.60 31.11 12.15
C ILE A 102 1.57 31.93 11.30
N ALA A 103 2.21 31.32 10.31
CA ALA A 103 3.13 32.00 9.40
C ALA A 103 2.43 33.14 8.63
N SER A 104 1.19 32.92 8.18
CA SER A 104 0.39 33.95 7.49
C SER A 104 0.02 35.13 8.41
N LEU A 105 -0.27 34.85 9.68
CA LEU A 105 -0.59 35.88 10.68
C LEU A 105 0.67 36.68 11.05
N ALA A 106 1.80 36.01 11.26
CA ALA A 106 3.09 36.66 11.56
C ALA A 106 3.61 37.50 10.38
N GLY A 107 3.46 36.99 9.14
CA GLY A 107 3.83 37.73 7.93
C GLY A 107 2.96 38.95 7.65
N SER A 108 1.70 38.95 8.10
CA SER A 108 0.79 40.10 7.97
C SER A 108 0.98 41.14 9.08
N THR A 109 1.48 40.77 10.26
CA THR A 109 1.79 41.72 11.34
C THR A 109 3.02 42.59 11.04
N ASN A 110 3.93 42.14 10.16
CA ASN A 110 5.16 42.87 9.84
C ASN A 110 5.00 43.99 8.77
N LYS A 111 3.78 44.26 8.30
CA LYS A 111 3.48 45.34 7.32
C LYS A 111 2.98 46.65 7.94
N GLY A 112 3.01 46.79 9.27
CA GLY A 112 2.42 47.93 9.98
C GLY A 112 3.38 48.61 10.95
N VAL A 113 4.48 49.21 10.46
CA VAL A 113 5.16 50.30 11.17
C VAL A 113 5.46 51.41 10.17
N PRO A 114 4.58 52.43 10.05
CA PRO A 114 4.95 53.68 9.40
C PRO A 114 5.94 54.44 10.29
N LYS A 115 7.01 54.95 9.69
CA LYS A 115 7.86 55.98 10.31
C LYS A 115 7.11 57.31 10.40
#